data_AF-A0A6N7LSF1-F1
#
_entry.id   AF-A0A6N7LSF1-F1
#
_cell.length_a   1.000
_cell.length_b   1.000
_cell.length_c   1.000
_cell.angle_alpha   90.00
_cell.angle_beta   90.00
_cell.angle_gamma   90.00
#
_symmetry.space_group_name_H-M   'P 1'
#
loop_
_entity.id
_entity.type
_entity.pdbx_description
1 polymer ?
#
loop_
_entity_poly.entity_id
_entity_poly.type
_entity_poly.pdbx_seq_one_letter_code
_entity_poly.pdbx_strand_id
1 'polypeptide(L)'
;MQLFLVLLDRFSPGTLNNNQAGTPIMRSERTAPCQTRGTCMFLTPGTTFRISLLLSAMLLTACGGGGGSSGNGGNDDSSGNKPPSPQSPLTIESPASKSLQLSWEPVEGALSYRLLLNIDGQSGYEPATDLLDSLEPDPETGRLSHTFENLSLHTLINASYILQVCDSEALCTDTPSRAVAEYLQGAIGYLKAASPQSGAGMGYRMVMSADGSTIATNGGQRVLVFAKDGNGIWQQQANLTPAVTELGSPYGMALDISDDGNTLAVSNYTEDSAASGINGNQIYSNCDDADTENDVNCLASSGAAYVYIRDGGGNWSEQAYFKADVPKEAGFFGKSITLNGNGNVLAVGSMGYGINRIGAVYLFERADSDWSQTDVIEGFTSNRRLGYSVALNTDGTRLAAAEYSGANASVYVFALQTGNWVQQQQLNPPSVGSTGEFGTALDFSLDGNTLAIADQADRCVVSHINNPAADSCAVTESFTGAVHIYQYDSSWTRQAYIKPSNMDGGDYFGHGISLTADGNLLVVGAPREGAIGSGFTANQNNNDGNLVGAAYLFKREDGQWQQSAYLKAPNSAAGDQFGASVALSADGSQLVVGARYEDGSGPGMAGDQNSNGRADSGALYLY
;
A
#
# COMPACT_ATOMS: atom_id res chain seq x y z
N MET A 1 8.68 -51.44 -28.46
CA MET A 1 9.05 -52.84 -28.12
C MET A 1 10.24 -52.76 -27.17
N GLN A 2 10.04 -53.16 -25.90
CA GLN A 2 11.02 -53.67 -24.89
C GLN A 2 12.42 -53.04 -24.75
N LEU A 3 13.09 -52.90 -23.59
CA LEU A 3 12.84 -53.09 -22.16
C LEU A 3 14.20 -52.80 -21.46
N PHE A 4 14.15 -52.56 -20.14
CA PHE A 4 15.17 -52.86 -19.11
C PHE A 4 16.22 -51.84 -18.62
N LEU A 5 16.03 -51.53 -17.33
CA LEU A 5 16.97 -51.27 -16.22
C LEU A 5 18.34 -51.98 -16.30
N VAL A 6 19.35 -51.34 -15.70
CA VAL A 6 20.30 -51.99 -14.76
C VAL A 6 20.51 -51.09 -13.54
N LEU A 7 20.47 -51.72 -12.37
CA LEU A 7 20.64 -51.24 -11.00
C LEU A 7 21.92 -51.92 -10.44
N LEU A 8 22.42 -51.45 -9.28
CA LEU A 8 23.37 -52.09 -8.35
C LEU A 8 24.88 -51.77 -8.56
N ASP A 9 25.75 -51.58 -7.55
CA ASP A 9 25.68 -51.46 -6.08
C ASP A 9 27.13 -51.24 -5.55
N ARG A 10 27.26 -50.66 -4.34
CA ARG A 10 28.37 -50.75 -3.33
C ARG A 10 29.81 -50.26 -3.60
N PHE A 11 30.35 -49.44 -2.69
CA PHE A 11 31.15 -49.85 -1.50
C PHE A 11 31.82 -48.62 -0.81
N SER A 12 31.59 -48.45 0.50
CA SER A 12 32.48 -47.76 1.47
C SER A 12 33.59 -48.72 1.96
N PRO A 13 34.49 -48.47 2.96
CA PRO A 13 34.88 -47.27 3.75
C PRO A 13 36.42 -47.13 4.05
N GLY A 14 36.81 -46.04 4.76
CA GLY A 14 37.90 -45.99 5.78
C GLY A 14 39.32 -45.60 5.30
N THR A 15 40.24 -44.98 6.06
CA THR A 15 40.32 -44.47 7.45
C THR A 15 41.67 -43.71 7.64
N LEU A 16 41.67 -42.68 8.51
CA LEU A 16 42.66 -42.29 9.54
C LEU A 16 44.10 -41.77 9.25
N ASN A 17 44.36 -40.59 9.86
CA ASN A 17 45.44 -40.22 10.83
C ASN A 17 46.50 -39.14 10.50
N ASN A 18 46.36 -38.03 11.25
CA ASN A 18 47.31 -37.30 12.13
C ASN A 18 48.71 -36.84 11.66
N ASN A 19 48.99 -35.54 11.88
CA ASN A 19 50.02 -35.13 12.85
C ASN A 19 49.93 -33.65 13.29
N GLN A 20 50.21 -33.42 14.58
CA GLN A 20 50.28 -32.15 15.31
C GLN A 20 51.69 -31.52 15.30
N ALA A 21 51.76 -30.19 15.48
CA ALA A 21 52.70 -29.41 16.32
C ALA A 21 52.34 -27.91 16.14
N GLY A 22 52.37 -26.95 17.07
CA GLY A 22 52.73 -26.82 18.47
C GLY A 22 52.56 -25.32 18.85
N THR A 23 52.16 -25.02 20.08
CA THR A 23 51.87 -23.68 20.67
C THR A 23 53.15 -22.91 21.13
N PRO A 24 53.13 -21.59 21.48
CA PRO A 24 52.66 -21.14 22.81
C PRO A 24 52.02 -19.72 22.92
N ILE A 25 50.93 -19.68 23.71
CA ILE A 25 50.49 -18.76 24.77
C ILE A 25 51.36 -17.51 25.09
N MET A 26 50.70 -16.34 25.21
CA MET A 26 51.06 -15.27 26.16
C MET A 26 49.79 -14.70 26.82
N ARG A 27 49.76 -14.76 28.16
CA ARG A 27 48.81 -14.10 29.08
C ARG A 27 49.17 -12.62 29.23
N SER A 28 48.17 -11.79 29.52
CA SER A 28 48.33 -10.60 30.37
C SER A 28 46.99 -10.19 30.98
N GLU A 29 46.74 -10.61 32.22
CA GLU A 29 45.84 -9.90 33.15
C GLU A 29 46.51 -8.60 33.60
N ARG A 30 45.74 -7.51 33.72
CA ARG A 30 45.88 -6.53 34.81
C ARG A 30 44.71 -5.53 34.85
N THR A 31 43.90 -5.71 35.90
CA THR A 31 43.49 -4.69 36.90
C THR A 31 42.88 -3.36 36.44
N ALA A 32 41.63 -3.15 36.87
CA ALA A 32 40.98 -1.85 37.06
C ALA A 32 41.79 -0.88 37.93
N PRO A 33 41.43 0.41 37.93
CA PRO A 33 40.71 0.90 39.11
C PRO A 33 39.54 1.84 38.81
N CYS A 34 38.56 1.75 39.70
CA CYS A 34 37.48 2.71 39.93
C CYS A 34 38.00 3.82 40.88
N GLN A 35 37.74 5.11 40.60
CA GLN A 35 37.49 6.17 41.60
C GLN A 35 36.92 7.46 40.97
N THR A 36 35.63 7.69 41.20
CA THR A 36 34.96 8.86 41.81
C THR A 36 35.35 10.32 41.53
N ARG A 37 34.26 11.11 41.34
CA ARG A 37 33.96 12.54 41.69
C ARG A 37 34.09 13.60 40.58
N GLY A 38 32.95 14.27 40.33
CA GLY A 38 32.87 15.52 39.57
C GLY A 38 31.44 15.97 39.28
N THR A 39 30.68 16.33 40.31
CA THR A 39 29.42 17.08 40.21
C THR A 39 29.65 18.44 39.56
N CYS A 40 28.84 18.83 38.57
CA CYS A 40 28.56 20.24 38.26
C CYS A 40 27.07 20.39 37.96
N MET A 41 26.41 21.05 38.91
CA MET A 41 25.03 21.47 38.93
C MET A 41 24.97 22.86 38.28
N PHE A 42 24.17 23.04 37.23
CA PHE A 42 23.67 24.35 36.83
C PHE A 42 22.14 24.30 36.81
N LEU A 43 21.56 25.11 37.67
CA LEU A 43 20.13 25.41 37.79
C LEU A 43 19.76 26.54 36.83
N THR A 44 18.52 26.53 36.31
CA THR A 44 17.48 27.60 36.35
C THR A 44 16.42 27.34 35.23
N PRO A 45 15.22 27.98 35.22
CA PRO A 45 14.00 27.37 35.76
C PRO A 45 12.81 27.37 34.76
N GLY A 46 11.73 26.64 35.06
CA GLY A 46 10.43 26.89 34.41
C GLY A 46 9.53 25.66 34.28
N THR A 47 8.91 25.23 35.39
CA THR A 47 7.77 24.31 35.38
C THR A 47 6.55 25.01 35.96
N THR A 48 5.44 25.01 35.22
CA THR A 48 4.09 25.22 35.76
C THR A 48 3.38 23.87 35.77
N PHE A 49 3.28 23.25 36.95
CA PHE A 49 2.43 22.10 37.21
C PHE A 49 1.06 22.59 37.70
N ARG A 50 -0.02 22.12 37.07
CA ARG A 50 -1.39 22.25 37.61
C ARG A 50 -1.72 21.01 38.44
N ILE A 51 -2.18 21.24 39.66
CA ILE A 51 -2.67 20.22 40.60
C ILE A 51 -4.19 20.08 40.37
N SER A 52 -4.65 18.87 40.06
CA SER A 52 -6.08 18.53 40.07
C SER A 52 -6.39 17.69 41.31
N LEU A 53 -7.33 18.18 42.13
CA LEU A 53 -7.83 17.57 43.35
C LEU A 53 -8.78 16.40 43.00
N LEU A 54 -8.49 15.20 43.51
CA LEU A 54 -9.41 14.06 43.53
C LEU A 54 -10.37 14.20 44.73
N LEU A 55 -11.67 14.36 44.46
CA LEU A 55 -12.72 14.08 45.44
C LEU A 55 -13.44 12.78 45.07
N SER A 56 -13.29 11.79 45.95
CA SER A 56 -14.06 10.55 45.97
C SER A 56 -15.40 10.80 46.67
N ALA A 57 -16.51 10.41 46.04
CA ALA A 57 -17.81 10.35 46.69
C ALA A 57 -18.40 8.94 46.53
N MET A 58 -18.40 8.21 47.65
CA MET A 58 -19.23 7.02 47.85
C MET A 58 -20.71 7.43 47.84
N LEU A 59 -21.57 6.61 47.24
CA LEU A 59 -23.01 6.67 47.47
C LEU A 59 -23.56 5.28 47.79
N LEU A 60 -24.35 5.28 48.86
CA LEU A 60 -24.91 4.15 49.60
C LEU A 60 -26.03 3.45 48.84
N THR A 61 -26.10 2.14 49.02
CA THR A 61 -27.31 1.34 48.83
C THR A 61 -28.27 1.53 50.01
N ALA A 62 -29.55 1.76 49.72
CA ALA A 62 -30.63 1.64 50.70
C ALA A 62 -31.85 0.97 50.05
N CYS A 63 -32.46 0.04 50.79
CA CYS A 63 -33.64 -0.74 50.43
C CYS A 63 -34.77 -0.41 51.42
N GLY A 64 -36.03 -0.51 50.96
CA GLY A 64 -37.27 -0.40 51.75
C GLY A 64 -38.12 0.81 51.33
N GLY A 65 -39.45 0.77 51.12
CA GLY A 65 -40.48 -0.24 51.35
C GLY A 65 -41.80 0.46 51.73
N GLY A 66 -42.85 0.32 50.89
CA GLY A 66 -44.29 0.30 51.23
C GLY A 66 -45.04 1.55 51.76
N GLY A 67 -46.18 1.87 51.13
CA GLY A 67 -47.27 2.65 51.74
C GLY A 67 -48.21 3.32 50.73
N GLY A 68 -49.41 2.78 50.54
CA GLY A 68 -50.44 3.35 49.66
C GLY A 68 -51.22 4.51 50.30
N SER A 69 -51.67 5.44 49.47
CA SER A 69 -52.74 6.39 49.79
C SER A 69 -53.45 6.83 48.50
N SER A 70 -54.76 6.64 48.46
CA SER A 70 -55.68 7.14 47.45
C SER A 70 -55.75 8.67 47.44
N GLY A 71 -55.67 9.27 46.26
CA GLY A 71 -55.94 10.69 46.03
C GLY A 71 -56.24 10.94 44.56
N ASN A 72 -57.49 11.24 44.25
CA ASN A 72 -58.00 11.52 42.91
C ASN A 72 -57.89 13.02 42.61
N GLY A 73 -57.48 13.37 41.38
CA GLY A 73 -57.79 14.66 40.76
C GLY A 73 -56.61 15.62 40.57
N GLY A 74 -56.39 15.97 39.30
CA GLY A 74 -55.64 17.17 38.90
C GLY A 74 -54.66 16.92 37.77
N ASN A 75 -55.14 16.97 36.53
CA ASN A 75 -54.31 17.15 35.35
C ASN A 75 -53.46 18.42 35.53
N ASP A 76 -52.15 18.24 35.62
CA ASP A 76 -51.18 19.24 35.18
C ASP A 76 -49.87 18.51 34.88
N ASP A 77 -49.90 17.71 33.80
CA ASP A 77 -48.68 17.12 33.24
C ASP A 77 -48.26 18.01 32.07
N SER A 78 -47.49 19.05 32.39
CA SER A 78 -46.61 19.72 31.42
C SER A 78 -45.27 18.96 31.38
N SER A 79 -45.35 17.65 31.18
CA SER A 79 -44.19 16.85 30.81
C SER A 79 -43.77 17.29 29.42
N GLY A 80 -42.58 17.88 29.32
CA GLY A 80 -41.96 18.26 28.05
C GLY A 80 -42.01 17.07 27.11
N ASN A 81 -42.73 17.23 25.99
CA ASN A 81 -43.16 16.15 25.12
C ASN A 81 -42.01 15.76 24.18
N LYS A 82 -40.94 15.22 24.77
CA LYS A 82 -39.79 14.67 24.05
C LYS A 82 -40.32 13.74 22.95
N PRO A 83 -39.82 13.81 21.71
CA PRO A 83 -40.29 12.94 20.65
C PRO A 83 -40.09 11.48 21.11
N PRO A 84 -41.07 10.60 20.82
CA PRO A 84 -40.98 9.21 21.24
C PRO A 84 -39.72 8.58 20.67
N SER A 85 -39.10 7.68 21.44
CA SER A 85 -37.94 6.95 20.92
C SER A 85 -38.34 6.19 19.66
N PRO A 86 -37.63 6.39 18.53
CA PRO A 86 -37.93 5.72 17.27
C PRO A 86 -38.00 4.20 17.46
N GLN A 87 -39.10 3.60 17.02
CA GLN A 87 -39.34 2.16 17.20
C GLN A 87 -38.68 1.30 16.11
N SER A 88 -38.34 1.91 14.97
CA SER A 88 -37.77 1.23 13.81
C SER A 88 -36.26 1.46 13.72
N PRO A 89 -35.45 0.40 13.48
CA PRO A 89 -34.00 0.55 13.37
C PRO A 89 -33.63 1.33 12.11
N LEU A 90 -32.53 2.08 12.20
CA LEU A 90 -31.84 2.66 11.06
C LEU A 90 -31.51 1.55 10.05
N THR A 91 -31.90 1.73 8.79
CA THR A 91 -31.52 0.86 7.67
C THR A 91 -30.32 1.45 6.98
N ILE A 92 -29.38 0.60 6.57
CA ILE A 92 -28.18 1.00 5.82
C ILE A 92 -28.17 0.18 4.53
N GLU A 93 -27.87 0.84 3.42
CA GLU A 93 -27.58 0.22 2.14
C GLU A 93 -26.46 0.95 1.41
N SER A 94 -25.93 0.33 0.36
CA SER A 94 -24.82 0.86 -0.43
C SER A 94 -25.30 1.07 -1.86
N PRO A 95 -25.89 2.23 -2.17
CA PRO A 95 -26.55 2.45 -3.45
C PRO A 95 -25.57 2.61 -4.62
N ALA A 96 -24.30 2.93 -4.32
CA ALA A 96 -23.23 3.11 -5.28
C ALA A 96 -21.86 2.84 -4.65
N SER A 97 -20.83 2.76 -5.50
CA SER A 97 -19.43 2.69 -5.08
C SER A 97 -19.07 3.88 -4.19
N LYS A 98 -18.40 3.62 -3.07
CA LYS A 98 -18.03 4.58 -2.03
C LYS A 98 -19.21 5.38 -1.46
N SER A 99 -20.41 4.80 -1.45
CA SER A 99 -21.63 5.43 -0.94
C SER A 99 -22.33 4.56 0.11
N LEU A 100 -22.88 5.21 1.14
CA LEU A 100 -23.79 4.60 2.11
C LEU A 100 -25.05 5.46 2.24
N GLN A 101 -26.22 4.86 2.06
CA GLN A 101 -27.49 5.49 2.36
C GLN A 101 -28.04 4.97 3.69
N LEU A 102 -28.39 5.92 4.56
CA LEU A 102 -29.04 5.66 5.83
C LEU A 102 -30.51 6.10 5.72
N SER A 103 -31.43 5.20 6.07
CA SER A 103 -32.87 5.43 5.89
C SER A 103 -33.67 5.05 7.13
N TRP A 104 -34.66 5.87 7.49
CA TRP A 104 -35.51 5.70 8.68
C TRP A 104 -36.97 6.08 8.41
N GLU A 105 -37.87 5.67 9.28
CA GLU A 105 -39.28 6.09 9.22
C GLU A 105 -39.45 7.45 9.89
N PRO A 106 -40.32 8.33 9.37
CA PRO A 106 -40.68 9.57 10.05
C PRO A 106 -41.16 9.31 11.48
N VAL A 107 -40.64 10.06 12.45
CA VAL A 107 -41.02 9.96 13.87
C VAL A 107 -42.07 11.03 14.18
N GLU A 108 -43.19 10.62 14.75
CA GLU A 108 -44.25 11.55 15.16
C GLU A 108 -43.72 12.56 16.18
N GLY A 109 -43.97 13.85 15.95
CA GLY A 109 -43.49 14.94 16.81
C GLY A 109 -42.04 15.38 16.58
N ALA A 110 -41.28 14.70 15.70
CA ALA A 110 -39.96 15.15 15.31
C ALA A 110 -40.03 16.30 14.29
N LEU A 111 -39.18 17.31 14.47
CA LEU A 111 -39.01 18.40 13.50
C LEU A 111 -37.67 18.34 12.75
N SER A 112 -36.67 17.70 13.35
CA SER A 112 -35.31 17.66 12.81
C SER A 112 -34.64 16.33 13.16
N TYR A 113 -33.75 15.89 12.27
CA TYR A 113 -32.95 14.69 12.46
C TYR A 113 -31.47 15.03 12.40
N ARG A 114 -30.61 14.22 13.01
CA ARG A 114 -29.16 14.32 12.85
C ARG A 114 -28.55 12.93 12.89
N LEU A 115 -27.64 12.65 11.97
CA LEU A 115 -26.84 11.44 12.02
C LEU A 115 -25.57 11.71 12.82
N LEU A 116 -25.30 10.87 13.81
CA LEU A 116 -24.08 10.90 14.58
C LEU A 116 -23.26 9.65 14.27
N LEU A 117 -21.95 9.83 14.12
CA LEU A 117 -20.99 8.80 13.77
C LEU A 117 -20.04 8.56 14.95
N ASN A 118 -19.89 7.29 15.32
CA ASN A 118 -18.76 6.82 16.10
C ASN A 118 -17.84 6.07 15.15
N ILE A 119 -16.71 6.70 14.79
CA ILE A 119 -15.85 6.27 13.69
C ILE A 119 -15.09 4.97 13.97
N ASP A 120 -14.68 4.76 15.22
CA ASP A 120 -13.81 3.66 15.64
C ASP A 120 -14.49 2.72 16.65
N GLY A 121 -15.73 3.01 17.03
CA GLY A 121 -16.50 2.28 18.04
C GLY A 121 -16.06 2.59 19.48
N GLN A 122 -15.11 3.51 19.70
CA GLN A 122 -14.51 3.80 21.00
C GLN A 122 -14.60 5.29 21.38
N SER A 123 -14.40 6.19 20.42
CA SER A 123 -14.28 7.64 20.62
C SER A 123 -15.60 8.33 20.95
N GLY A 124 -16.73 7.64 20.78
CA GLY A 124 -18.07 8.20 21.01
C GLY A 124 -18.69 8.76 19.73
N TYR A 125 -19.91 9.29 19.84
CA TYR A 125 -20.69 9.77 18.70
C TYR A 125 -20.53 11.27 18.50
N GLU A 126 -20.12 11.67 17.30
CA GLU A 126 -20.01 13.07 16.86
C GLU A 126 -20.93 13.35 15.67
N PRO A 127 -21.37 14.60 15.44
CA PRO A 127 -22.20 14.95 14.28
C PRO A 127 -21.54 14.59 12.94
N ALA A 128 -22.19 13.71 12.18
CA ALA A 128 -21.83 13.40 10.79
C ALA A 128 -22.57 14.29 9.78
N THR A 129 -23.70 14.87 10.22
CA THR A 129 -24.48 15.85 9.46
C THR A 129 -24.81 17.05 10.33
N ASP A 130 -25.13 18.18 9.68
CA ASP A 130 -25.92 19.23 10.31
C ASP A 130 -27.33 18.70 10.66
N LEU A 131 -28.15 19.55 11.29
CA LEU A 131 -29.57 19.24 11.46
C LEU A 131 -30.22 19.13 10.08
N LEU A 132 -30.83 17.97 9.86
CA LEU A 132 -31.60 17.63 8.69
C LEU A 132 -33.05 18.01 8.96
N ASP A 133 -33.37 19.24 8.58
CA ASP A 133 -34.72 19.79 8.63
C ASP A 133 -35.37 19.62 7.25
N SER A 134 -36.70 19.56 7.20
CA SER A 134 -37.46 19.57 5.94
C SER A 134 -37.13 18.43 4.95
N LEU A 135 -36.73 17.26 5.45
CA LEU A 135 -36.64 16.05 4.63
C LEU A 135 -38.04 15.61 4.18
N GLU A 136 -38.20 15.33 2.89
CA GLU A 136 -39.42 14.75 2.34
C GLU A 136 -39.31 13.21 2.31
N PRO A 137 -40.33 12.47 2.79
CA PRO A 137 -40.33 11.02 2.66
C PRO A 137 -40.37 10.60 1.19
N ASP A 138 -39.59 9.58 0.87
CA ASP A 138 -39.64 8.93 -0.44
C ASP A 138 -41.08 8.46 -0.74
N PRO A 139 -41.67 8.80 -1.90
CA PRO A 139 -43.08 8.51 -2.17
C PRO A 139 -43.43 7.02 -2.27
N GLU A 140 -42.46 6.16 -2.57
CA GLU A 140 -42.70 4.71 -2.75
C GLU A 140 -42.57 3.96 -1.43
N THR A 141 -41.55 4.31 -0.64
CA THR A 141 -41.21 3.62 0.60
C THR A 141 -41.75 4.30 1.85
N GLY A 142 -42.09 5.59 1.76
CA GLY A 142 -42.50 6.43 2.90
C GLY A 142 -41.37 6.74 3.88
N ARG A 143 -40.11 6.48 3.52
CA ARG A 143 -38.94 6.63 4.39
C ARG A 143 -38.18 7.93 4.12
N LEU A 144 -37.54 8.47 5.15
CA LEU A 144 -36.54 9.52 5.03
C LEU A 144 -35.18 8.87 4.81
N SER A 145 -34.29 9.54 4.07
CA SER A 145 -32.94 9.05 3.85
C SER A 145 -31.91 10.17 3.75
N HIS A 146 -30.65 9.79 4.00
CA HIS A 146 -29.48 10.60 3.73
C HIS A 146 -28.38 9.72 3.15
N THR A 147 -27.75 10.18 2.07
CA THR A 147 -26.68 9.45 1.40
C THR A 147 -25.34 10.14 1.62
N PHE A 148 -24.37 9.40 2.14
CA PHE A 148 -22.98 9.83 2.19
C PHE A 148 -22.25 9.28 0.96
N GLU A 149 -21.61 10.17 0.21
CA GLU A 149 -20.86 9.86 -1.01
C GLU A 149 -19.35 10.02 -0.78
N ASN A 150 -18.53 9.45 -1.67
CA ASN A 150 -17.06 9.55 -1.65
C ASN A 150 -16.41 9.08 -0.33
N LEU A 151 -17.00 8.07 0.31
CA LEU A 151 -16.54 7.55 1.59
C LEU A 151 -15.15 6.90 1.50
N SER A 152 -14.37 7.01 2.57
CA SER A 152 -13.15 6.22 2.78
C SER A 152 -13.51 4.95 3.55
N LEU A 153 -13.90 3.90 2.85
CA LEU A 153 -14.53 2.70 3.43
C LEU A 153 -13.60 1.99 4.42
N HIS A 154 -12.30 1.97 4.15
CA HIS A 154 -11.31 1.36 5.05
C HIS A 154 -11.21 2.05 6.42
N THR A 155 -11.73 3.27 6.57
CA THR A 155 -11.80 3.98 7.87
C THR A 155 -13.06 3.64 8.66
N LEU A 156 -14.07 3.05 8.00
CA LEU A 156 -15.41 2.83 8.56
C LEU A 156 -15.61 1.42 9.13
N ILE A 157 -14.58 0.57 9.17
CA ILE A 157 -14.72 -0.85 9.51
C ILE A 157 -15.28 -1.06 10.92
N ASN A 158 -14.87 -0.20 11.87
CA ASN A 158 -15.35 -0.23 13.25
C ASN A 158 -16.44 0.83 13.50
N ALA A 159 -16.92 1.49 12.46
CA ALA A 159 -17.84 2.60 12.60
C ALA A 159 -19.27 2.14 12.88
N SER A 160 -20.00 3.02 13.58
CA SER A 160 -21.44 2.88 13.76
C SER A 160 -22.13 4.23 13.71
N TYR A 161 -23.39 4.23 13.30
CA TYR A 161 -24.25 5.40 13.30
C TYR A 161 -25.38 5.27 14.32
N ILE A 162 -25.77 6.41 14.87
CA ILE A 162 -27.07 6.61 15.52
C ILE A 162 -27.80 7.75 14.82
N LEU A 163 -29.12 7.69 14.83
CA LEU A 163 -29.99 8.78 14.45
C LEU A 163 -30.46 9.48 15.71
N GLN A 164 -30.17 10.76 15.82
CA GLN A 164 -30.68 11.66 16.82
C GLN A 164 -31.94 12.37 16.27
N VAL A 165 -33.04 12.27 17.01
CA VAL A 165 -34.36 12.79 16.64
C VAL A 165 -34.75 13.89 17.62
N CYS A 166 -35.02 15.10 17.14
CA CYS A 166 -35.30 16.25 17.99
C CYS A 166 -36.65 16.91 17.66
N ASP A 167 -37.28 17.52 18.67
CA ASP A 167 -38.53 18.28 18.57
C ASP A 167 -38.31 19.80 18.43
N SER A 168 -39.40 20.56 18.51
CA SER A 168 -39.44 22.03 18.49
C SER A 168 -38.74 22.70 19.67
N GLU A 169 -38.47 21.99 20.76
CA GLU A 169 -37.82 22.51 21.96
C GLU A 169 -36.33 22.10 22.02
N ALA A 170 -35.81 21.49 20.94
CA ALA A 170 -34.46 20.93 20.84
C ALA A 170 -34.17 19.80 21.85
N LEU A 171 -35.21 19.10 22.31
CA LEU A 171 -35.05 17.88 23.11
C LEU A 171 -34.92 16.67 22.17
N CYS A 172 -33.86 15.87 22.37
CA CYS A 172 -33.50 14.80 21.43
C CYS A 172 -33.49 13.40 22.04
N THR A 173 -33.97 12.40 21.27
CA THR A 173 -33.79 10.96 21.53
C THR A 173 -32.87 10.33 20.49
N ASP A 174 -32.02 9.39 20.91
CA ASP A 174 -31.15 8.65 20.00
C ASP A 174 -31.72 7.26 19.70
N THR A 175 -31.51 6.76 18.47
CA THR A 175 -31.74 5.35 18.13
C THR A 175 -30.68 4.45 18.75
N PRO A 176 -30.93 3.12 18.83
CA PRO A 176 -29.85 2.15 18.96
C PRO A 176 -28.79 2.33 17.86
N SER A 177 -27.55 2.02 18.20
CA SER A 177 -26.41 2.03 17.28
C SER A 177 -26.55 1.01 16.16
N ARG A 178 -26.16 1.40 14.95
CA ARG A 178 -26.05 0.51 13.79
C ARG A 178 -24.62 0.47 13.27
N ALA A 179 -23.97 -0.68 13.37
CA ALA A 179 -22.64 -0.89 12.79
C ALA A 179 -22.71 -0.91 11.25
N VAL A 180 -21.68 -0.40 10.59
CA VAL A 180 -21.67 -0.26 9.12
C VAL A 180 -20.91 -1.37 8.38
N ALA A 181 -20.06 -2.13 9.08
CA ALA A 181 -19.08 -3.06 8.48
C ALA A 181 -19.66 -4.01 7.42
N GLU A 182 -20.83 -4.59 7.69
CA GLU A 182 -21.49 -5.57 6.80
C GLU A 182 -21.99 -4.94 5.48
N TYR A 183 -22.23 -3.62 5.47
CA TYR A 183 -22.74 -2.89 4.31
C TYR A 183 -21.62 -2.35 3.41
N LEU A 184 -20.43 -2.12 3.99
CA LEU A 184 -19.29 -1.58 3.26
C LEU A 184 -18.90 -2.44 2.05
N GLN A 185 -19.15 -3.76 2.10
CA GLN A 185 -18.86 -4.65 0.97
C GLN A 185 -19.58 -4.22 -0.32
N GLY A 186 -20.83 -3.79 -0.24
CA GLY A 186 -21.60 -3.31 -1.39
C GLY A 186 -21.13 -1.95 -1.91
N ALA A 187 -20.36 -1.21 -1.12
CA ALA A 187 -19.80 0.09 -1.50
C ALA A 187 -18.40 -0.03 -2.11
N ILE A 188 -17.75 -1.21 -2.08
CA ILE A 188 -16.42 -1.37 -2.69
C ILE A 188 -16.55 -1.15 -4.20
N GLY A 189 -15.79 -0.17 -4.73
CA GLY A 189 -15.78 0.09 -6.16
C GLY A 189 -14.97 -0.98 -6.91
N TYR A 190 -15.31 -1.21 -8.16
CA TYR A 190 -14.63 -2.19 -9.03
C TYR A 190 -14.28 -1.52 -10.36
N LEU A 191 -12.99 -1.51 -10.72
CA LEU A 191 -12.51 -0.99 -12.00
C LEU A 191 -12.02 -2.13 -12.89
N LYS A 192 -12.57 -2.16 -14.10
CA LYS A 192 -12.16 -3.06 -15.18
C LYS A 192 -11.81 -2.29 -16.43
N ALA A 193 -10.86 -2.82 -17.19
CA ALA A 193 -10.60 -2.36 -18.55
C ALA A 193 -11.88 -2.37 -19.39
N ALA A 194 -12.13 -1.32 -20.16
CA ALA A 194 -13.26 -1.20 -21.09
C ALA A 194 -13.25 -2.30 -22.16
N SER A 195 -12.09 -2.88 -22.44
CA SER A 195 -11.92 -4.04 -23.33
C SER A 195 -10.97 -5.04 -22.70
N PRO A 196 -11.45 -5.88 -21.76
CA PRO A 196 -10.60 -6.81 -21.02
C PRO A 196 -10.07 -7.91 -21.96
N GLN A 197 -8.77 -8.18 -21.87
CA GLN A 197 -8.07 -9.21 -22.64
C GLN A 197 -7.68 -10.37 -21.71
N SER A 198 -7.81 -11.59 -22.19
CA SER A 198 -7.38 -12.78 -21.45
C SER A 198 -5.87 -12.70 -21.16
N GLY A 199 -5.46 -12.98 -19.92
CA GLY A 199 -4.05 -12.90 -19.50
C GLY A 199 -3.47 -11.49 -19.46
N ALA A 200 -4.30 -10.44 -19.53
CA ALA A 200 -3.82 -9.05 -19.45
C ALA A 200 -3.20 -8.71 -18.09
N GLY A 201 -3.62 -9.39 -17.02
CA GLY A 201 -3.01 -9.23 -15.71
C GLY A 201 -3.21 -7.84 -15.08
N MET A 202 -4.31 -7.13 -15.40
CA MET A 202 -4.54 -5.77 -14.89
C MET A 202 -4.52 -5.75 -13.35
N GLY A 203 -3.84 -4.77 -12.75
CA GLY A 203 -3.65 -4.70 -11.30
C GLY A 203 -2.43 -5.46 -10.78
N TYR A 204 -1.58 -5.98 -11.67
CA TYR A 204 -0.26 -6.48 -11.25
C TYR A 204 0.71 -5.34 -10.88
N ARG A 205 0.60 -4.21 -11.57
CA ARG A 205 1.31 -2.96 -11.30
C ARG A 205 0.33 -1.83 -11.44
N MET A 206 0.28 -0.97 -10.43
CA MET A 206 -0.67 0.13 -10.36
C MET A 206 -0.08 1.24 -9.50
N VAL A 207 -0.36 2.48 -9.90
CA VAL A 207 0.03 3.71 -9.21
C VAL A 207 -1.14 4.69 -9.23
N MET A 208 -1.18 5.57 -8.24
CA MET A 208 -2.23 6.58 -8.07
C MET A 208 -1.60 7.96 -7.86
N SER A 209 -2.21 9.00 -8.40
CA SER A 209 -1.84 10.39 -8.10
C SER A 209 -2.11 10.74 -6.64
N ALA A 210 -1.35 11.69 -6.10
CA ALA A 210 -1.47 12.13 -4.71
C ALA A 210 -2.89 12.60 -4.34
N ASP A 211 -3.58 13.24 -5.28
CA ASP A 211 -4.97 13.70 -5.11
C ASP A 211 -6.03 12.59 -5.18
N GLY A 212 -5.63 11.35 -5.49
CA GLY A 212 -6.52 10.20 -5.64
C GLY A 212 -7.53 10.33 -6.78
N SER A 213 -7.21 11.13 -7.81
CA SER A 213 -8.07 11.37 -8.98
C SER A 213 -7.69 10.58 -10.22
N THR A 214 -6.45 10.09 -10.30
CA THR A 214 -5.91 9.37 -11.46
C THR A 214 -5.20 8.09 -11.03
N ILE A 215 -5.45 6.99 -11.74
CA ILE A 215 -4.83 5.68 -11.53
C ILE A 215 -4.27 5.20 -12.87
N ALA A 216 -3.05 4.71 -12.87
CA ALA A 216 -2.48 3.98 -14.00
C ALA A 216 -2.18 2.53 -13.61
N THR A 217 -2.44 1.59 -14.51
CA THR A 217 -2.18 0.16 -14.28
C THR A 217 -1.74 -0.54 -15.56
N ASN A 218 -0.98 -1.62 -15.44
CA ASN A 218 -0.73 -2.53 -16.56
C ASN A 218 -2.05 -3.17 -17.06
N GLY A 219 -2.07 -3.65 -18.30
CA GLY A 219 -3.23 -4.32 -18.89
C GLY A 219 -2.93 -5.04 -20.21
N GLY A 220 -2.02 -6.02 -20.16
CA GLY A 220 -1.44 -6.69 -21.32
C GLY A 220 -0.21 -5.92 -21.82
N GLN A 221 -0.12 -5.67 -23.12
CA GLN A 221 0.96 -4.89 -23.76
C GLN A 221 0.67 -3.37 -23.78
N ARG A 222 -0.08 -2.89 -22.78
CA ARG A 222 -0.53 -1.50 -22.67
C ARG A 222 -0.66 -1.09 -21.22
N VAL A 223 -0.63 0.21 -21.00
CA VAL A 223 -0.98 0.83 -19.72
C VAL A 223 -2.36 1.47 -19.83
N LEU A 224 -3.22 1.19 -18.87
CA LEU A 224 -4.56 1.74 -18.78
C LEU A 224 -4.51 2.92 -17.81
N VAL A 225 -5.11 4.04 -18.18
CA VAL A 225 -5.27 5.19 -17.28
C VAL A 225 -6.76 5.39 -16.99
N PHE A 226 -7.09 5.43 -15.70
CA PHE A 226 -8.41 5.76 -15.18
C PHE A 226 -8.34 7.11 -14.47
N ALA A 227 -9.31 7.98 -14.70
CA ALA A 227 -9.41 9.25 -13.98
C ALA A 227 -10.85 9.60 -13.66
N LYS A 228 -11.06 10.33 -12.56
CA LYS A 228 -12.37 10.91 -12.23
C LYS A 228 -12.73 12.02 -13.23
N ASP A 229 -13.98 12.02 -13.68
CA ASP A 229 -14.55 13.14 -14.41
C ASP A 229 -14.89 14.31 -13.47
N GLY A 230 -15.44 15.40 -14.03
CA GLY A 230 -15.83 16.58 -13.24
C GLY A 230 -16.91 16.32 -12.17
N ASN A 231 -17.56 15.16 -12.18
CA ASN A 231 -18.55 14.73 -11.19
C ASN A 231 -17.96 13.71 -10.20
N GLY A 232 -16.66 13.40 -10.27
CA GLY A 232 -16.00 12.43 -9.39
C GLY A 232 -16.14 10.97 -9.83
N ILE A 233 -16.70 10.71 -11.01
CA ILE A 233 -16.94 9.36 -11.53
C ILE A 233 -15.70 8.89 -12.30
N TRP A 234 -15.10 7.76 -11.92
CA TRP A 234 -13.99 7.20 -12.70
C TRP A 234 -14.38 6.79 -14.11
N GLN A 235 -13.52 7.09 -15.07
CA GLN A 235 -13.60 6.68 -16.46
C GLN A 235 -12.25 6.14 -16.91
N GLN A 236 -12.25 5.14 -17.79
CA GLN A 236 -11.03 4.78 -18.50
C GLN A 236 -10.73 5.86 -19.54
N GLN A 237 -9.66 6.62 -19.34
CA GLN A 237 -9.31 7.77 -20.14
C GLN A 237 -8.34 7.42 -21.28
N ALA A 238 -7.43 6.46 -21.06
CA ALA A 238 -6.43 6.10 -22.06
C ALA A 238 -6.06 4.61 -22.09
N ASN A 239 -5.54 4.20 -23.25
CA ASN A 239 -4.78 2.96 -23.44
C ASN A 239 -3.45 3.36 -24.06
N LEU A 240 -2.37 3.35 -23.28
CA LEU A 240 -1.06 3.80 -23.70
C LEU A 240 -0.25 2.60 -24.19
N THR A 241 0.36 2.76 -25.36
CA THR A 241 1.33 1.84 -25.95
C THR A 241 2.51 2.66 -26.45
N PRO A 242 3.72 2.09 -26.47
CA PRO A 242 4.87 2.79 -27.05
C PRO A 242 4.61 3.04 -28.54
N ALA A 243 5.21 4.10 -29.09
CA ALA A 243 5.07 4.43 -30.51
C ALA A 243 5.47 3.27 -31.45
N VAL A 244 6.41 2.44 -31.00
CA VAL A 244 6.79 1.21 -31.67
C VAL A 244 6.69 0.04 -30.68
N THR A 245 5.94 -0.99 -31.07
CA THR A 245 5.59 -2.11 -30.19
C THR A 245 6.44 -3.34 -30.50
N GLU A 246 7.11 -3.85 -29.49
CA GLU A 246 7.77 -5.15 -29.52
C GLU A 246 6.80 -6.26 -29.05
N LEU A 247 6.58 -7.26 -29.89
CA LEU A 247 5.67 -8.36 -29.56
C LEU A 247 6.25 -9.23 -28.46
N GLY A 248 5.50 -9.37 -27.37
CA GLY A 248 5.84 -10.23 -26.22
C GLY A 248 6.52 -9.47 -25.08
N SER A 249 6.91 -8.22 -25.31
CA SER A 249 7.58 -7.38 -24.33
C SER A 249 6.63 -6.94 -23.20
N PRO A 250 7.04 -6.97 -21.93
CA PRO A 250 6.19 -6.71 -20.79
C PRO A 250 6.16 -5.20 -20.50
N TYR A 251 5.43 -4.48 -21.36
CA TYR A 251 5.19 -3.05 -21.26
C TYR A 251 4.36 -2.69 -20.01
N GLY A 252 4.80 -1.71 -19.22
CA GLY A 252 4.10 -1.25 -18.02
C GLY A 252 4.34 -2.06 -16.74
N MET A 253 5.49 -2.73 -16.63
CA MET A 253 5.83 -3.56 -15.46
C MET A 253 6.48 -2.83 -14.27
N ALA A 254 6.83 -1.57 -14.48
CA ALA A 254 7.03 -0.55 -13.48
C ALA A 254 6.34 0.71 -14.00
N LEU A 255 5.66 1.41 -13.10
CA LEU A 255 4.87 2.59 -13.36
C LEU A 255 5.15 3.58 -12.23
N ASP A 256 5.14 4.87 -12.54
CA ASP A 256 5.01 5.91 -11.52
C ASP A 256 4.30 7.13 -12.10
N ILE A 257 3.57 7.87 -11.28
CA ILE A 257 2.75 9.00 -11.72
C ILE A 257 3.01 10.21 -10.82
N SER A 258 3.05 11.41 -11.41
CA SER A 258 3.18 12.66 -10.66
C SER A 258 1.99 12.90 -9.73
N ASP A 259 2.21 13.72 -8.70
CA ASP A 259 1.22 14.05 -7.67
C ASP A 259 -0.07 14.61 -8.26
N ASP A 260 0.04 15.38 -9.35
CA ASP A 260 -1.06 16.00 -10.08
C ASP A 260 -1.74 15.06 -11.11
N GLY A 261 -1.23 13.84 -11.27
CA GLY A 261 -1.77 12.84 -12.19
C GLY A 261 -1.56 13.14 -13.67
N ASN A 262 -0.70 14.10 -14.04
CA ASN A 262 -0.52 14.54 -15.43
C ASN A 262 0.76 14.05 -16.11
N THR A 263 1.70 13.47 -15.37
CA THR A 263 2.93 12.88 -15.90
C THR A 263 3.02 11.43 -15.46
N LEU A 264 3.14 10.51 -16.41
CA LEU A 264 3.20 9.07 -16.16
C LEU A 264 4.48 8.49 -16.76
N ALA A 265 5.30 7.88 -15.91
CA ALA A 265 6.44 7.10 -16.33
C ALA A 265 6.02 5.63 -16.51
N VAL A 266 6.54 5.00 -17.56
CA VAL A 266 6.21 3.62 -17.94
C VAL A 266 7.49 2.88 -18.34
N SER A 267 7.69 1.67 -17.82
CA SER A 267 8.85 0.86 -18.20
C SER A 267 8.54 -0.15 -19.32
N ASN A 268 9.55 -0.50 -20.10
CA ASN A 268 9.63 -1.78 -20.80
C ASN A 268 11.01 -2.41 -20.60
N TYR A 269 11.20 -3.13 -19.49
CA TYR A 269 12.55 -3.50 -19.05
C TYR A 269 13.19 -4.66 -19.84
N THR A 270 12.45 -5.38 -20.68
CA THR A 270 13.03 -6.39 -21.58
C THR A 270 13.03 -5.94 -23.04
N GLU A 271 12.86 -4.64 -23.28
CA GLU A 271 12.92 -4.10 -24.64
C GLU A 271 14.28 -4.39 -25.32
N ASP A 272 14.22 -4.85 -26.56
CA ASP A 272 15.32 -5.35 -27.36
C ASP A 272 15.75 -4.31 -28.40
N SER A 273 16.57 -3.34 -27.98
CA SER A 273 17.10 -2.32 -28.91
C SER A 273 18.48 -1.79 -28.51
N ALA A 274 19.35 -1.56 -29.48
CA ALA A 274 20.62 -0.86 -29.27
C ALA A 274 20.49 0.67 -29.22
N ALA A 275 19.26 1.22 -29.23
CA ALA A 275 19.04 2.66 -29.05
C ALA A 275 19.68 3.14 -27.72
N SER A 276 20.14 4.39 -27.71
CA SER A 276 20.83 4.99 -26.57
C SER A 276 20.32 6.41 -26.29
N GLY A 277 20.44 6.84 -25.03
CA GLY A 277 20.03 8.16 -24.59
C GLY A 277 18.52 8.40 -24.70
N ILE A 278 18.15 9.64 -25.04
CA ILE A 278 16.75 10.09 -25.05
C ILE A 278 16.27 10.22 -26.49
N ASN A 279 15.09 9.69 -26.78
CA ASN A 279 14.46 9.71 -28.10
C ASN A 279 15.37 9.14 -29.22
N GLY A 280 16.23 8.18 -28.84
CA GLY A 280 17.04 7.42 -29.78
C GLY A 280 16.17 6.66 -30.79
N ASN A 281 16.71 6.40 -31.98
CA ASN A 281 15.97 5.70 -33.03
C ASN A 281 15.68 4.26 -32.62
N GLN A 282 14.41 3.94 -32.40
CA GLN A 282 13.94 2.62 -32.00
C GLN A 282 13.99 1.66 -33.20
N ILE A 283 15.14 1.00 -33.39
CA ILE A 283 15.30 -0.05 -34.40
C ILE A 283 15.09 -1.40 -33.71
N TYR A 284 13.98 -2.06 -34.02
CA TYR A 284 13.71 -3.44 -33.60
C TYR A 284 14.15 -4.39 -34.71
N SER A 285 15.28 -5.04 -34.51
CA SER A 285 15.62 -6.29 -35.18
C SER A 285 15.14 -7.44 -34.31
N ASN A 286 14.60 -8.51 -34.90
CA ASN A 286 14.24 -9.72 -34.16
C ASN A 286 15.52 -10.35 -33.60
N CYS A 287 15.84 -10.03 -32.34
CA CYS A 287 17.02 -10.49 -31.63
C CYS A 287 17.06 -12.02 -31.43
N ASP A 288 15.93 -12.69 -31.64
CA ASP A 288 15.74 -14.14 -31.49
C ASP A 288 16.11 -14.97 -32.73
N ASP A 289 16.51 -14.36 -33.85
CA ASP A 289 16.89 -15.13 -35.04
C ASP A 289 18.35 -15.60 -34.96
N ALA A 290 18.55 -16.92 -35.06
CA ALA A 290 19.85 -17.59 -34.91
C ALA A 290 20.88 -17.24 -36.01
N ASP A 291 20.49 -16.44 -37.01
CA ASP A 291 21.32 -15.95 -38.12
C ASP A 291 21.98 -14.57 -37.84
N THR A 292 21.84 -14.02 -36.63
CA THR A 292 22.25 -12.64 -36.29
C THR A 292 23.68 -12.49 -35.75
N GLU A 293 24.63 -13.33 -36.19
CA GLU A 293 26.05 -13.17 -35.82
C GLU A 293 26.67 -11.80 -36.26
N ASN A 294 25.91 -10.96 -36.99
CA ASN A 294 26.31 -9.63 -37.45
C ASN A 294 25.27 -8.50 -37.23
N ASP A 295 24.18 -8.68 -36.47
CA ASP A 295 23.23 -7.57 -36.24
C ASP A 295 23.69 -6.66 -35.09
N VAL A 296 24.52 -5.68 -35.44
CA VAL A 296 25.06 -4.67 -34.51
C VAL A 296 24.00 -3.75 -33.88
N ASN A 297 22.71 -3.87 -34.25
CA ASN A 297 21.63 -3.02 -33.76
C ASN A 297 20.71 -3.70 -32.73
N CYS A 298 20.99 -4.96 -32.36
CA CYS A 298 20.24 -5.71 -31.37
C CYS A 298 20.99 -5.79 -30.03
N LEU A 299 20.38 -5.30 -28.94
CA LEU A 299 20.82 -5.59 -27.57
C LEU A 299 19.64 -6.17 -26.78
N ALA A 300 19.61 -7.51 -26.68
CA ALA A 300 18.57 -8.24 -26.00
C ALA A 300 18.42 -7.78 -24.54
N SER A 301 17.18 -7.53 -24.10
CA SER A 301 16.78 -7.09 -22.77
C SER A 301 17.59 -5.90 -22.24
N SER A 302 17.99 -4.99 -23.13
CA SER A 302 18.63 -3.74 -22.73
C SER A 302 17.66 -2.81 -22.00
N GLY A 303 16.37 -2.90 -22.32
CA GLY A 303 15.26 -2.26 -21.63
C GLY A 303 15.10 -0.77 -21.98
N ALA A 304 13.93 -0.22 -21.67
CA ALA A 304 13.55 1.17 -21.92
C ALA A 304 12.62 1.72 -20.83
N ALA A 305 12.50 3.05 -20.80
CA ALA A 305 11.44 3.76 -20.11
C ALA A 305 10.81 4.81 -21.03
N TYR A 306 9.60 5.23 -20.69
CA TYR A 306 8.80 6.19 -21.45
C TYR A 306 8.15 7.17 -20.48
N VAL A 307 7.96 8.41 -20.91
CA VAL A 307 7.15 9.40 -20.18
C VAL A 307 6.00 9.87 -21.06
N TYR A 308 4.79 9.79 -20.51
CA TYR A 308 3.57 10.31 -21.11
C TYR A 308 3.08 11.53 -20.36
N ILE A 309 2.54 12.51 -21.08
CA ILE A 309 1.97 13.73 -20.52
C ILE A 309 0.51 13.84 -20.89
N ARG A 310 -0.30 14.21 -19.90
CA ARG A 310 -1.71 14.57 -20.04
C ARG A 310 -1.84 16.06 -20.35
N ASP A 311 -2.52 16.39 -21.44
CA ASP A 311 -2.87 17.78 -21.74
C ASP A 311 -4.11 18.25 -20.93
N GLY A 312 -4.41 19.55 -21.00
CA GLY A 312 -5.58 20.13 -20.32
C GLY A 312 -6.94 19.64 -20.84
N GLY A 313 -6.96 18.94 -21.99
CA GLY A 313 -8.14 18.25 -22.52
C GLY A 313 -8.26 16.79 -22.06
N GLY A 314 -7.29 16.26 -21.32
CA GLY A 314 -7.24 14.87 -20.91
C GLY A 314 -6.71 13.91 -21.97
N ASN A 315 -6.00 14.39 -22.99
CA ASN A 315 -5.31 13.50 -23.93
C ASN A 315 -3.91 13.19 -23.42
N TRP A 316 -3.53 11.92 -23.52
CA TRP A 316 -2.18 11.47 -23.17
C TRP A 316 -1.34 11.28 -24.43
N SER A 317 -0.11 11.78 -24.40
CA SER A 317 0.86 11.59 -25.49
C SER A 317 2.24 11.24 -24.93
N GLU A 318 2.96 10.36 -25.62
CA GLU A 318 4.37 10.07 -25.33
C GLU A 318 5.20 11.33 -25.56
N GLN A 319 5.90 11.79 -24.52
CA GLN A 319 6.80 12.95 -24.60
C GLN A 319 8.26 12.50 -24.81
N ALA A 320 8.65 11.38 -24.19
CA ALA A 320 10.02 10.91 -24.28
C ALA A 320 10.14 9.39 -24.14
N TYR A 321 11.13 8.84 -24.84
CA TYR A 321 11.67 7.49 -24.75
C TYR A 321 13.08 7.56 -24.18
N PHE A 322 13.40 6.69 -23.23
CA PHE A 322 14.66 6.71 -22.48
C PHE A 322 15.37 5.36 -22.58
N LYS A 323 16.67 5.44 -22.82
CA LYS A 323 17.65 4.36 -22.75
C LYS A 323 18.83 4.81 -21.91
N ALA A 324 19.61 3.84 -21.43
CA ALA A 324 20.95 4.11 -20.96
C ALA A 324 21.76 4.80 -22.08
N ASP A 325 22.66 5.70 -21.71
CA ASP A 325 23.63 6.33 -22.61
C ASP A 325 24.57 5.29 -23.25
N VAL A 326 24.93 4.27 -22.49
CA VAL A 326 25.65 3.08 -22.95
C VAL A 326 24.78 1.85 -22.64
N PRO A 327 23.83 1.49 -23.54
CA PRO A 327 22.98 0.32 -23.35
C PRO A 327 23.82 -0.95 -23.33
N LYS A 328 23.39 -1.91 -22.50
CA LYS A 328 24.05 -3.21 -22.34
C LYS A 328 23.03 -4.31 -22.59
N GLU A 329 23.48 -5.38 -23.22
CA GLU A 329 22.72 -6.63 -23.28
C GLU A 329 22.35 -7.08 -21.86
N ALA A 330 21.09 -7.44 -21.66
CA ALA A 330 20.48 -7.77 -20.39
C ALA A 330 20.73 -6.71 -19.29
N GLY A 331 20.77 -5.44 -19.71
CA GLY A 331 20.85 -4.28 -18.80
C GLY A 331 19.59 -4.10 -17.97
N PHE A 332 18.42 -4.50 -18.50
CA PHE A 332 17.11 -4.34 -17.87
C PHE A 332 16.85 -2.90 -17.41
N PHE A 333 17.22 -1.90 -18.22
CA PHE A 333 16.89 -0.51 -17.96
C PHE A 333 15.37 -0.35 -17.89
N GLY A 334 14.86 0.32 -16.86
CA GLY A 334 13.43 0.37 -16.57
C GLY A 334 12.95 -0.75 -15.63
N LYS A 335 13.84 -1.56 -15.04
CA LYS A 335 13.46 -2.58 -14.05
C LYS A 335 12.63 -2.01 -12.90
N SER A 336 12.93 -0.78 -12.53
CA SER A 336 12.16 0.08 -11.63
C SER A 336 12.24 1.51 -12.15
N ILE A 337 11.21 2.31 -11.89
CA ILE A 337 11.14 3.72 -12.29
C ILE A 337 10.42 4.51 -11.19
N THR A 338 10.75 5.79 -11.06
CA THR A 338 10.02 6.69 -10.16
C THR A 338 10.13 8.15 -10.62
N LEU A 339 9.09 8.93 -10.38
CA LEU A 339 8.98 10.37 -10.63
C LEU A 339 8.98 11.14 -9.30
N ASN A 340 9.36 12.41 -9.34
CA ASN A 340 9.02 13.33 -8.26
C ASN A 340 7.61 13.89 -8.46
N GLY A 341 7.11 14.65 -7.48
CA GLY A 341 5.70 15.03 -7.43
C GLY A 341 5.22 15.93 -8.55
N ASN A 342 6.09 16.79 -9.10
CA ASN A 342 5.75 17.61 -10.29
C ASN A 342 6.07 16.89 -11.63
N GLY A 343 6.56 15.65 -11.59
CA GLY A 343 6.87 14.83 -12.75
C GLY A 343 8.01 15.38 -13.62
N ASN A 344 8.95 16.14 -13.07
CA ASN A 344 10.08 16.70 -13.83
C ASN A 344 11.44 16.04 -13.53
N VAL A 345 11.53 15.20 -12.51
CA VAL A 345 12.68 14.34 -12.23
C VAL A 345 12.24 12.90 -12.39
N LEU A 346 12.98 12.12 -13.18
CA LEU A 346 12.76 10.69 -13.39
C LEU A 346 14.01 9.93 -12.97
N ALA A 347 13.85 8.94 -12.10
CA ALA A 347 14.90 7.96 -11.79
C ALA A 347 14.55 6.61 -12.40
N VAL A 348 15.51 5.98 -13.09
CA VAL A 348 15.34 4.69 -13.76
C VAL A 348 16.38 3.69 -13.28
N GLY A 349 15.93 2.60 -12.68
CA GLY A 349 16.78 1.49 -12.27
C GLY A 349 17.14 0.56 -13.43
N SER A 350 18.41 0.16 -13.48
CA SER A 350 18.95 -0.85 -14.39
C SER A 350 19.73 -1.86 -13.57
N MET A 351 19.11 -3.00 -13.28
CA MET A 351 19.71 -3.98 -12.36
C MET A 351 20.94 -4.70 -12.96
N GLY A 352 21.06 -4.72 -14.29
CA GLY A 352 22.15 -5.35 -15.02
C GLY A 352 22.22 -6.88 -14.89
N TYR A 353 22.75 -7.53 -15.92
CA TYR A 353 23.00 -8.96 -15.97
C TYR A 353 24.39 -9.23 -16.59
N GLY A 354 24.85 -10.49 -16.55
CA GLY A 354 26.19 -10.85 -17.06
C GLY A 354 27.30 -10.81 -15.99
N ILE A 355 28.55 -10.55 -16.40
CA ILE A 355 29.71 -10.49 -15.49
C ILE A 355 29.74 -9.15 -14.74
N ASN A 356 30.00 -9.20 -13.44
CA ASN A 356 29.98 -8.12 -12.45
C ASN A 356 28.60 -7.62 -11.97
N ARG A 357 27.49 -7.63 -12.72
CA ARG A 357 26.09 -7.35 -12.23
C ARG A 357 25.98 -6.25 -11.14
N ILE A 358 26.61 -5.11 -11.40
CA ILE A 358 26.73 -4.02 -10.42
C ILE A 358 25.39 -3.26 -10.31
N GLY A 359 24.71 -3.08 -11.44
CA GLY A 359 23.48 -2.30 -11.55
C GLY A 359 23.73 -0.79 -11.46
N ALA A 360 22.73 0.02 -11.79
CA ALA A 360 22.79 1.47 -11.77
C ALA A 360 21.41 2.11 -11.65
N VAL A 361 21.37 3.39 -11.24
CA VAL A 361 20.20 4.26 -11.34
C VAL A 361 20.55 5.45 -12.22
N TYR A 362 19.77 5.69 -13.27
CA TYR A 362 19.93 6.81 -14.19
C TYR A 362 18.94 7.91 -13.82
N LEU A 363 19.40 9.15 -13.76
CA LEU A 363 18.61 10.30 -13.38
C LEU A 363 18.42 11.21 -14.57
N PHE A 364 17.18 11.64 -14.78
CA PHE A 364 16.78 12.53 -15.86
C PHE A 364 15.98 13.70 -15.30
N GLU A 365 16.19 14.88 -15.87
CA GLU A 365 15.41 16.07 -15.55
C GLU A 365 14.79 16.68 -16.80
N ARG A 366 13.57 17.17 -16.65
CA ARG A 366 12.82 17.91 -17.66
C ARG A 366 12.86 19.40 -17.38
N ALA A 367 13.37 20.15 -18.34
CA ALA A 367 13.15 21.58 -18.45
C ALA A 367 12.20 21.84 -19.63
N ASP A 368 11.05 22.44 -19.35
CA ASP A 368 9.96 22.61 -20.33
C ASP A 368 9.52 21.27 -20.96
N SER A 369 9.85 21.03 -22.23
CA SER A 369 9.60 19.77 -22.94
C SER A 369 10.82 18.87 -23.08
N ASP A 370 12.00 19.38 -22.73
CA ASP A 370 13.27 18.75 -23.06
C ASP A 370 13.82 18.00 -21.85
N TRP A 371 13.96 16.69 -22.01
CA TRP A 371 14.59 15.83 -21.03
C TRP A 371 16.10 15.76 -21.25
N SER A 372 16.86 15.70 -20.16
CA SER A 372 18.31 15.48 -20.18
C SER A 372 18.70 14.52 -19.06
N GLN A 373 19.72 13.68 -19.30
CA GLN A 373 20.31 12.85 -18.25
C GLN A 373 21.21 13.74 -17.38
N THR A 374 20.97 13.77 -16.08
CA THR A 374 21.69 14.63 -15.12
C THR A 374 22.72 13.87 -14.31
N ASP A 375 22.49 12.57 -14.04
CA ASP A 375 23.42 11.75 -13.26
C ASP A 375 23.25 10.25 -13.53
N VAL A 376 24.26 9.46 -13.16
CA VAL A 376 24.21 8.00 -13.11
C VAL A 376 24.87 7.52 -11.80
N ILE A 377 24.07 6.90 -10.95
CA ILE A 377 24.55 6.28 -9.72
C ILE A 377 24.87 4.82 -10.01
N GLU A 378 26.15 4.51 -10.16
CA GLU A 378 26.62 3.13 -10.33
C GLU A 378 26.68 2.38 -8.98
N GLY A 379 26.39 1.08 -9.01
CA GLY A 379 26.55 0.23 -7.83
C GLY A 379 28.00 0.12 -7.36
N PHE A 380 28.17 -0.25 -6.08
CA PHE A 380 29.47 -0.16 -5.40
C PHE A 380 30.30 -1.44 -5.51
N THR A 381 29.65 -2.58 -5.72
CA THR A 381 30.30 -3.90 -5.71
C THR A 381 29.65 -4.82 -6.73
N SER A 382 30.41 -5.82 -7.19
CA SER A 382 29.88 -6.79 -8.13
C SER A 382 28.79 -7.68 -7.50
N ASN A 383 27.84 -8.12 -8.33
CA ASN A 383 26.72 -8.99 -8.00
C ASN A 383 25.67 -8.42 -7.04
N ARG A 384 25.55 -7.09 -6.97
CA ARG A 384 24.56 -6.46 -6.11
C ARG A 384 23.35 -5.84 -6.80
N ARG A 385 23.40 -5.62 -8.11
CA ARG A 385 22.22 -5.26 -8.92
C ARG A 385 21.47 -4.02 -8.40
N LEU A 386 22.18 -2.93 -8.15
CA LEU A 386 21.56 -1.65 -7.78
C LEU A 386 20.51 -1.24 -8.82
N GLY A 387 19.41 -0.63 -8.37
CA GLY A 387 18.29 -0.24 -9.23
C GLY A 387 17.26 -1.36 -9.43
N TYR A 388 17.27 -2.37 -8.55
CA TYR A 388 16.20 -3.37 -8.51
C TYR A 388 14.85 -2.74 -8.18
N SER A 389 14.84 -1.85 -7.19
CA SER A 389 13.76 -0.93 -6.85
C SER A 389 14.37 0.45 -6.57
N VAL A 390 13.60 1.50 -6.87
CA VAL A 390 13.94 2.90 -6.60
C VAL A 390 12.70 3.61 -6.08
N ALA A 391 12.89 4.60 -5.23
CA ALA A 391 11.85 5.54 -4.80
C ALA A 391 12.44 6.93 -4.68
N LEU A 392 11.73 7.94 -5.18
CA LEU A 392 12.10 9.34 -5.11
C LEU A 392 11.04 10.06 -4.27
N ASN A 393 11.45 11.03 -3.45
CA ASN A 393 10.48 11.83 -2.71
C ASN A 393 9.88 12.94 -3.59
N THR A 394 8.78 13.55 -3.13
CA THR A 394 8.00 14.55 -3.87
C THR A 394 8.81 15.73 -4.41
N ASP A 395 9.76 16.25 -3.63
CA ASP A 395 10.59 17.39 -4.06
C ASP A 395 11.76 17.00 -5.00
N GLY A 396 11.97 15.71 -5.22
CA GLY A 396 13.04 15.19 -6.08
C GLY A 396 14.44 15.27 -5.49
N THR A 397 14.59 15.48 -4.18
CA THR A 397 15.91 15.68 -3.54
C THR A 397 16.42 14.49 -2.73
N ARG A 398 15.62 13.44 -2.56
CA ARG A 398 15.99 12.19 -1.86
C ARG A 398 15.61 10.99 -2.67
N LEU A 399 16.57 10.08 -2.85
CA LEU A 399 16.42 8.86 -3.62
C LEU A 399 16.79 7.68 -2.71
N ALA A 400 15.94 6.66 -2.66
CA ALA A 400 16.27 5.35 -2.14
C ALA A 400 16.46 4.39 -3.31
N ALA A 401 17.53 3.58 -3.27
CA ALA A 401 17.80 2.58 -4.30
C ALA A 401 18.21 1.25 -3.64
N ALA A 402 17.54 0.17 -4.02
CA ALA A 402 17.83 -1.17 -3.51
C ALA A 402 18.75 -1.97 -4.43
N GLU A 403 19.56 -2.80 -3.78
CA GLU A 403 20.31 -3.90 -4.37
C GLU A 403 19.53 -5.21 -4.25
N TYR A 404 19.65 -6.09 -5.25
CA TYR A 404 19.12 -7.46 -5.19
C TYR A 404 20.27 -8.47 -5.14
N SER A 405 20.68 -8.86 -3.93
CA SER A 405 21.82 -9.76 -3.70
C SER A 405 21.55 -10.90 -2.72
N GLY A 406 20.27 -11.29 -2.57
CA GLY A 406 19.85 -12.27 -1.56
C GLY A 406 20.18 -11.75 -0.17
N ALA A 407 20.80 -12.58 0.67
CA ALA A 407 21.10 -12.27 2.08
C ALA A 407 21.92 -10.98 2.33
N ASN A 408 22.49 -10.37 1.30
CA ASN A 408 23.26 -9.13 1.40
C ASN A 408 22.55 -7.90 0.79
N ALA A 409 21.26 -8.03 0.43
CA ALA A 409 20.50 -6.93 -0.14
C ALA A 409 20.53 -5.72 0.81
N SER A 410 20.70 -4.53 0.26
CA SER A 410 20.83 -3.27 1.01
C SER A 410 20.05 -2.19 0.28
N VAL A 411 19.58 -1.21 1.05
CA VAL A 411 18.96 0.00 0.51
C VAL A 411 19.87 1.17 0.80
N TYR A 412 20.21 1.94 -0.22
CA TYR A 412 21.04 3.13 -0.09
C TYR A 412 20.15 4.35 -0.23
N VAL A 413 20.31 5.30 0.68
CA VAL A 413 19.63 6.59 0.61
C VAL A 413 20.62 7.66 0.19
N PHE A 414 20.26 8.40 -0.85
CA PHE A 414 21.01 9.51 -1.43
C PHE A 414 20.23 10.81 -1.22
N ALA A 415 20.96 11.92 -1.11
CA ALA A 415 20.39 13.25 -1.10
C ALA A 415 21.08 14.12 -2.16
N LEU A 416 20.31 14.94 -2.86
CA LEU A 416 20.81 15.89 -3.84
C LEU A 416 21.47 17.07 -3.11
N GLN A 417 22.78 17.22 -3.26
CA GLN A 417 23.57 18.28 -2.63
C GLN A 417 24.35 19.04 -3.70
N THR A 418 24.05 20.33 -3.86
CA THR A 418 24.74 21.20 -4.85
C THR A 418 24.78 20.60 -6.26
N GLY A 419 23.68 19.96 -6.68
CA GLY A 419 23.54 19.33 -8.00
C GLY A 419 24.17 17.93 -8.13
N ASN A 420 24.64 17.31 -7.05
CA ASN A 420 25.20 15.96 -7.07
C ASN A 420 24.47 15.04 -6.09
N TRP A 421 24.19 13.80 -6.48
CA TRP A 421 23.61 12.81 -5.57
C TRP A 421 24.66 12.25 -4.61
N VAL A 422 24.50 12.53 -3.32
CA VAL A 422 25.44 12.09 -2.27
C VAL A 422 24.78 11.02 -1.41
N GLN A 423 25.40 9.84 -1.33
CA GLN A 423 24.97 8.77 -0.44
C GLN A 423 25.00 9.26 1.02
N GLN A 424 23.86 9.27 1.69
CA GLN A 424 23.72 9.60 3.10
C GLN A 424 23.95 8.38 3.98
N GLN A 425 23.33 7.24 3.63
CA GLN A 425 23.30 6.07 4.48
C GLN A 425 23.05 4.78 3.68
N GLN A 426 23.65 3.68 4.15
CA GLN A 426 23.27 2.33 3.74
C GLN A 426 22.42 1.70 4.86
N LEU A 427 21.25 1.20 4.49
CA LEU A 427 20.31 0.51 5.35
C LEU A 427 20.42 -0.99 5.06
N ASN A 428 20.74 -1.75 6.10
CA ASN A 428 20.94 -3.19 6.02
C ASN A 428 19.74 -3.93 6.64
N PRO A 429 19.43 -5.14 6.16
CA PRO A 429 18.43 -5.99 6.80
C PRO A 429 18.85 -6.29 8.25
N PRO A 430 17.89 -6.34 9.20
CA PRO A 430 18.20 -6.49 10.63
C PRO A 430 18.80 -7.84 11.06
N SER A 431 18.70 -8.92 10.26
CA SER A 431 19.10 -10.26 10.70
C SER A 431 20.07 -10.99 9.76
N VAL A 432 21.02 -11.72 10.36
CA VAL A 432 21.83 -12.76 9.69
C VAL A 432 20.99 -14.04 9.60
N GLY A 433 20.51 -14.36 8.39
CA GLY A 433 19.67 -15.54 8.13
C GLY A 433 18.47 -15.26 7.21
N SER A 434 18.15 -13.98 6.98
CA SER A 434 17.33 -13.56 5.84
C SER A 434 17.98 -14.07 4.56
N THR A 435 17.27 -14.93 3.80
CA THR A 435 17.71 -15.29 2.44
C THR A 435 17.40 -14.21 1.42
N GLY A 436 16.92 -13.06 1.88
CA GLY A 436 16.99 -11.80 1.19
C GLY A 436 15.91 -11.58 0.17
N GLU A 437 15.14 -10.53 0.42
CA GLU A 437 14.42 -9.70 -0.54
C GLU A 437 14.21 -8.29 0.07
N PHE A 438 15.15 -7.86 0.93
CA PHE A 438 15.13 -6.52 1.54
C PHE A 438 15.28 -5.45 0.47
N GLY A 439 14.30 -4.55 0.38
CA GLY A 439 14.21 -3.55 -0.67
C GLY A 439 13.54 -4.04 -1.96
N THR A 440 12.71 -5.08 -1.93
CA THR A 440 11.92 -5.46 -3.13
C THR A 440 10.93 -4.39 -3.57
N ALA A 441 10.41 -3.62 -2.62
CA ALA A 441 9.61 -2.43 -2.81
C ALA A 441 10.05 -1.34 -1.83
N LEU A 442 9.99 -0.10 -2.28
CA LEU A 442 10.38 1.10 -1.54
C LEU A 442 9.28 2.13 -1.71
N ASP A 443 8.97 2.89 -0.66
CA ASP A 443 8.07 4.02 -0.76
C ASP A 443 8.41 5.11 0.27
N PHE A 444 8.35 6.36 -0.14
CA PHE A 444 8.56 7.51 0.73
C PHE A 444 7.21 8.14 1.10
N SER A 445 7.10 8.67 2.32
CA SER A 445 6.12 9.73 2.58
C SER A 445 6.44 10.95 1.72
N LEU A 446 5.42 11.76 1.36
CA LEU A 446 5.64 12.92 0.47
C LEU A 446 6.69 13.90 1.03
N ASP A 447 6.76 14.06 2.36
CA ASP A 447 7.78 14.90 3.01
C ASP A 447 9.22 14.34 2.94
N GLY A 448 9.38 13.11 2.43
CA GLY A 448 10.66 12.40 2.28
C GLY A 448 11.32 12.00 3.61
N ASN A 449 10.62 12.10 4.74
CA ASN A 449 11.19 11.80 6.05
C ASN A 449 10.87 10.39 6.55
N THR A 450 9.89 9.69 5.95
CA THR A 450 9.55 8.30 6.27
C THR A 450 9.80 7.44 5.04
N LEU A 451 10.49 6.32 5.21
CA LEU A 451 10.78 5.35 4.16
C LEU A 451 10.27 3.97 4.60
N ALA A 452 9.36 3.39 3.81
CA ALA A 452 8.96 2.01 3.94
C ALA A 452 9.83 1.12 3.02
N ILE A 453 10.29 -0.01 3.56
CA ILE A 453 11.13 -0.96 2.85
C ILE A 453 10.54 -2.36 3.02
N ALA A 454 10.10 -2.98 1.92
CA ALA A 454 9.63 -4.36 1.97
C ALA A 454 10.80 -5.36 2.11
N ASP A 455 10.59 -6.42 2.90
CA ASP A 455 11.45 -7.60 2.98
C ASP A 455 10.58 -8.85 2.83
N GLN A 456 10.22 -9.18 1.58
CA GLN A 456 9.24 -10.23 1.27
C GLN A 456 9.72 -11.64 1.68
N ALA A 457 11.03 -11.88 1.67
CA ALA A 457 11.64 -13.14 2.07
C ALA A 457 12.04 -13.17 3.57
N ASP A 458 11.55 -12.22 4.36
CA ASP A 458 11.71 -12.28 5.81
C ASP A 458 11.09 -13.57 6.39
N ARG A 459 11.83 -14.21 7.31
CA ARG A 459 11.46 -15.47 7.98
C ARG A 459 11.19 -15.32 9.46
N CYS A 460 11.24 -14.10 9.95
CA CYS A 460 11.21 -13.77 11.35
C CYS A 460 9.76 -13.83 11.85
N VAL A 461 9.46 -14.75 12.78
CA VAL A 461 8.11 -14.90 13.32
C VAL A 461 8.03 -14.19 14.67
N VAL A 462 7.81 -12.89 14.62
CA VAL A 462 7.51 -12.06 15.80
C VAL A 462 6.24 -11.27 15.53
N SER A 463 5.35 -11.21 16.52
CA SER A 463 4.08 -10.47 16.43
C SER A 463 4.22 -8.99 16.80
N HIS A 464 5.41 -8.53 17.22
CA HIS A 464 5.62 -7.15 17.66
C HIS A 464 6.00 -6.24 16.47
N ILE A 465 5.06 -5.40 16.05
CA ILE A 465 5.22 -4.49 14.90
C ILE A 465 6.07 -3.23 15.20
N ASN A 466 6.23 -2.85 16.47
CA ASN A 466 6.94 -1.64 16.90
C ASN A 466 8.35 -1.90 17.46
N ASN A 467 8.90 -3.11 17.30
CA ASN A 467 10.21 -3.42 17.87
C ASN A 467 11.34 -3.12 16.85
N PRO A 468 12.10 -2.03 17.01
CA PRO A 468 13.20 -1.71 16.12
C PRO A 468 14.40 -2.64 16.33
N ALA A 469 14.48 -3.45 17.38
CA ALA A 469 15.65 -4.26 17.73
C ALA A 469 15.45 -5.78 17.52
N ALA A 470 14.80 -6.18 16.42
CA ALA A 470 14.61 -7.59 16.07
C ALA A 470 15.93 -8.30 15.65
N ASP A 471 16.92 -8.31 16.53
CA ASP A 471 18.21 -8.98 16.35
C ASP A 471 18.18 -10.44 16.88
N SER A 472 17.09 -10.85 17.51
CA SER A 472 16.83 -12.25 17.90
C SER A 472 15.37 -12.62 17.69
N CYS A 473 15.04 -13.18 16.54
CA CYS A 473 13.73 -13.80 16.33
C CYS A 473 13.86 -15.28 15.98
N ALA A 474 12.83 -16.03 16.37
CA ALA A 474 12.66 -17.39 15.90
C ALA A 474 12.49 -17.35 14.38
N VAL A 475 13.39 -18.01 13.67
CA VAL A 475 13.31 -18.20 12.23
C VAL A 475 12.52 -19.47 11.93
N THR A 476 11.62 -19.41 10.97
CA THR A 476 10.97 -20.59 10.38
C THR A 476 11.56 -20.90 9.01
N GLU A 477 11.30 -22.10 8.49
CA GLU A 477 11.63 -22.43 7.08
C GLU A 477 10.77 -21.63 6.08
N SER A 478 9.67 -21.02 6.53
CA SER A 478 8.72 -20.31 5.68
C SER A 478 8.93 -18.79 5.65
N PHE A 479 8.72 -18.19 4.47
CA PHE A 479 8.79 -16.75 4.23
C PHE A 479 7.48 -16.07 4.67
N THR A 480 7.52 -15.35 5.79
CA THR A 480 6.33 -14.66 6.33
C THR A 480 6.28 -13.18 5.91
N GLY A 481 7.37 -12.64 5.36
CA GLY A 481 7.45 -11.28 4.82
C GLY A 481 7.37 -10.18 5.86
N ALA A 482 7.92 -8.99 5.58
CA ALA A 482 7.88 -7.86 6.48
C ALA A 482 7.96 -6.51 5.75
N VAL A 483 7.67 -5.42 6.47
CA VAL A 483 7.97 -4.05 6.03
C VAL A 483 8.69 -3.32 7.15
N HIS A 484 9.82 -2.68 6.83
CA HIS A 484 10.58 -1.87 7.77
C HIS A 484 10.26 -0.40 7.56
N ILE A 485 9.95 0.32 8.63
CA ILE A 485 9.72 1.76 8.59
C ILE A 485 10.94 2.46 9.15
N TYR A 486 11.58 3.28 8.33
CA TYR A 486 12.68 4.15 8.71
C TYR A 486 12.21 5.60 8.77
N GLN A 487 12.67 6.34 9.76
CA GLN A 487 12.44 7.77 9.90
C GLN A 487 13.77 8.51 9.86
N TYR A 488 13.80 9.61 9.12
CA TYR A 488 14.90 10.53 9.07
C TYR A 488 14.76 11.59 10.18
N ASP A 489 15.69 11.57 11.13
CA ASP A 489 15.95 12.68 12.06
C ASP A 489 17.46 12.83 12.18
N SER A 490 18.04 13.70 11.35
CA SER A 490 19.49 13.84 11.06
C SER A 490 20.19 12.59 10.48
N SER A 491 19.65 11.40 10.73
CA SER A 491 20.03 10.10 10.18
C SER A 491 18.81 9.20 10.07
N TRP A 492 18.86 8.18 9.22
CA TRP A 492 17.78 7.20 9.10
C TRP A 492 17.86 6.17 10.23
N THR A 493 16.79 6.08 11.00
CA THR A 493 16.64 5.11 12.07
C THR A 493 15.40 4.27 11.84
N ARG A 494 15.50 2.96 12.06
CA ARG A 494 14.34 2.08 11.98
C ARG A 494 13.42 2.39 13.17
N GLN A 495 12.19 2.81 12.87
CA GLN A 495 11.15 3.07 13.86
C GLN A 495 10.28 1.83 14.11
N ALA A 496 9.98 1.08 13.05
CA ALA A 496 9.06 -0.05 13.15
C ALA A 496 9.46 -1.21 12.24
N TYR A 497 8.90 -2.38 12.55
CA TYR A 497 9.10 -3.64 11.87
C TYR A 497 7.74 -4.33 11.71
N ILE A 498 7.05 -4.03 10.62
CA ILE A 498 5.66 -4.39 10.38
C ILE A 498 5.56 -5.85 9.93
N LYS A 499 4.63 -6.57 10.56
CA LYS A 499 4.29 -7.98 10.28
C LYS A 499 2.78 -8.15 10.18
N PRO A 500 2.29 -9.08 9.35
CA PRO A 500 0.88 -9.44 9.36
C PRO A 500 0.52 -10.10 10.71
N SER A 501 -0.71 -9.93 11.16
CA SER A 501 -1.17 -10.55 12.42
C SER A 501 -1.39 -12.07 12.31
N ASN A 502 -1.59 -12.57 11.10
CA ASN A 502 -1.69 -13.98 10.69
C ASN A 502 -0.44 -14.34 9.86
N MET A 503 0.66 -14.65 10.57
CA MET A 503 1.97 -14.89 9.95
C MET A 503 2.05 -16.28 9.30
N ASP A 504 1.50 -16.40 8.09
CA ASP A 504 1.58 -17.62 7.29
C ASP A 504 2.69 -17.53 6.22
N GLY A 505 3.27 -18.68 5.96
CA GLY A 505 4.42 -18.83 5.08
C GLY A 505 4.04 -18.84 3.61
N GLY A 506 4.66 -17.98 2.81
CA GLY A 506 4.45 -17.95 1.36
C GLY A 506 3.35 -16.99 0.90
N ASP A 507 2.81 -16.18 1.81
CA ASP A 507 1.76 -15.19 1.54
C ASP A 507 2.25 -13.92 0.84
N TYR A 508 3.57 -13.72 0.86
CA TYR A 508 4.29 -12.64 0.18
C TYR A 508 3.91 -11.26 0.74
N PHE A 509 3.69 -11.16 2.06
CA PHE A 509 3.49 -9.88 2.73
C PHE A 509 4.65 -8.93 2.42
N GLY A 510 4.33 -7.71 1.98
CA GLY A 510 5.31 -6.73 1.48
C GLY A 510 5.46 -6.74 -0.04
N HIS A 511 4.62 -7.46 -0.80
CA HIS A 511 4.70 -7.47 -2.27
C HIS A 511 4.42 -6.10 -2.90
N GLY A 512 3.42 -5.41 -2.38
CA GLY A 512 3.14 -4.01 -2.66
C GLY A 512 3.07 -3.25 -1.36
N ILE A 513 3.58 -2.02 -1.34
CA ILE A 513 3.51 -1.11 -0.19
C ILE A 513 3.11 0.28 -0.68
N SER A 514 2.39 1.03 0.14
CA SER A 514 2.12 2.45 -0.10
C SER A 514 1.89 3.19 1.23
N LEU A 515 2.49 4.36 1.38
CA LEU A 515 2.38 5.27 2.51
C LEU A 515 1.52 6.49 2.16
N THR A 516 0.86 7.07 3.17
CA THR A 516 0.31 8.43 3.08
C THR A 516 1.39 9.50 3.16
N ALA A 517 1.02 10.73 2.79
CA ALA A 517 1.91 11.88 2.78
C ALA A 517 2.55 12.19 4.14
N ASP A 518 1.82 11.94 5.22
CA ASP A 518 2.28 12.13 6.60
C ASP A 518 3.05 10.91 7.16
N GLY A 519 3.12 9.82 6.39
CA GLY A 519 3.77 8.57 6.79
C GLY A 519 3.09 7.84 7.95
N ASN A 520 1.81 8.13 8.25
CA ASN A 520 1.08 7.53 9.38
C ASN A 520 0.10 6.43 8.98
N LEU A 521 -0.18 6.23 7.69
CA LEU A 521 -0.93 5.11 7.19
C LEU A 521 -0.09 4.36 6.16
N LEU A 522 -0.01 3.05 6.32
CA LEU A 522 0.68 2.13 5.44
C LEU A 522 -0.32 1.07 4.99
N VAL A 523 -0.39 0.81 3.69
CA VAL A 523 -1.03 -0.39 3.15
C VAL A 523 0.03 -1.38 2.65
N VAL A 524 -0.17 -2.66 2.92
CA VAL A 524 0.73 -3.75 2.53
C VAL A 524 -0.06 -4.87 1.85
N GLY A 525 0.36 -5.25 0.65
CA GLY A 525 -0.20 -6.38 -0.09
C GLY A 525 0.44 -7.72 0.27
N ALA A 526 -0.39 -8.77 0.31
CA ALA A 526 0.00 -10.17 0.47
C ALA A 526 -0.80 -11.04 -0.53
N PRO A 527 -0.41 -11.05 -1.83
CA PRO A 527 -1.21 -11.62 -2.90
C PRO A 527 -1.41 -13.14 -2.81
N ARG A 528 -0.68 -13.84 -1.94
CA ARG A 528 -0.77 -15.29 -1.82
C ARG A 528 -1.45 -15.77 -0.54
N GLU A 529 -1.91 -14.83 0.27
CA GLU A 529 -2.68 -15.13 1.49
C GLU A 529 -3.92 -15.97 1.18
N GLY A 530 -4.17 -16.98 2.01
CA GLY A 530 -5.13 -18.05 1.71
C GLY A 530 -6.46 -17.98 2.47
N ALA A 531 -6.74 -16.97 3.28
CA ALA A 531 -8.03 -16.95 3.98
C ALA A 531 -9.20 -16.82 2.99
N ILE A 532 -10.27 -17.59 3.22
CA ILE A 532 -11.51 -17.45 2.48
C ILE A 532 -12.42 -16.46 3.21
N GLY A 533 -12.94 -15.47 2.49
CA GLY A 533 -13.85 -14.45 3.00
C GLY A 533 -13.86 -13.22 2.12
N SER A 534 -14.88 -12.38 2.26
CA SER A 534 -15.12 -11.24 1.37
C SER A 534 -15.06 -9.91 2.13
N GLY A 535 -14.54 -8.88 1.47
CA GLY A 535 -14.59 -7.51 1.98
C GLY A 535 -13.88 -7.33 3.33
N PHE A 536 -14.61 -6.73 4.28
CA PHE A 536 -14.10 -6.28 5.59
C PHE A 536 -14.35 -7.27 6.74
N THR A 537 -15.13 -8.33 6.52
CA THR A 537 -15.57 -9.27 7.57
C THR A 537 -14.86 -10.63 7.48
N ALA A 538 -13.87 -10.75 6.61
CA ALA A 538 -13.13 -11.97 6.40
C ALA A 538 -12.34 -12.39 7.65
N ASN A 539 -12.42 -13.68 7.99
CA ASN A 539 -11.63 -14.24 9.09
C ASN A 539 -10.18 -14.48 8.63
N GLN A 540 -9.28 -13.59 9.01
CA GLN A 540 -7.84 -13.66 8.71
C GLN A 540 -7.12 -14.91 9.24
N ASN A 541 -7.72 -15.69 10.15
CA ASN A 541 -7.12 -16.93 10.67
C ASN A 541 -7.57 -18.18 9.90
N ASN A 542 -8.43 -18.01 8.89
CA ASN A 542 -8.76 -19.08 7.95
C ASN A 542 -7.61 -19.22 6.94
N ASN A 543 -7.22 -20.42 6.54
CA ASN A 543 -6.23 -20.58 5.46
C ASN A 543 -6.64 -21.69 4.48
N ASP A 544 -7.95 -21.84 4.27
CA ASP A 544 -8.55 -22.89 3.44
C ASP A 544 -8.54 -22.56 1.94
N GLY A 545 -8.21 -21.32 1.58
CA GLY A 545 -8.15 -20.81 0.21
C GLY A 545 -6.74 -20.85 -0.36
N ASN A 546 -6.64 -20.87 -1.69
CA ASN A 546 -5.36 -20.95 -2.39
C ASN A 546 -5.13 -19.66 -3.20
N LEU A 547 -4.11 -18.88 -2.83
CA LEU A 547 -3.70 -17.66 -3.54
C LEU A 547 -4.84 -16.64 -3.76
N VAL A 548 -5.71 -16.48 -2.76
CA VAL A 548 -6.84 -15.52 -2.82
C VAL A 548 -6.30 -14.09 -2.72
N GLY A 549 -5.39 -13.88 -1.77
CA GLY A 549 -4.68 -12.64 -1.55
C GLY A 549 -5.40 -11.66 -0.63
N ALA A 550 -4.64 -10.84 0.09
CA ALA A 550 -5.12 -9.86 1.05
C ALA A 550 -4.35 -8.52 0.98
N ALA A 551 -4.94 -7.47 1.53
CA ALA A 551 -4.25 -6.23 1.85
C ALA A 551 -4.44 -5.87 3.34
N TYR A 552 -3.38 -5.36 3.97
CA TYR A 552 -3.35 -5.02 5.39
C TYR A 552 -3.09 -3.53 5.53
N LEU A 553 -3.83 -2.86 6.41
CA LEU A 553 -3.59 -1.47 6.74
C LEU A 553 -3.00 -1.39 8.14
N PHE A 554 -1.96 -0.57 8.27
CA PHE A 554 -1.35 -0.24 9.54
C PHE A 554 -1.43 1.27 9.72
N LYS A 555 -1.91 1.70 10.88
CA LYS A 555 -2.00 3.10 11.26
C LYS A 555 -1.05 3.39 12.41
N ARG A 556 -0.35 4.52 12.35
CA ARG A 556 0.50 5.03 13.41
C ARG A 556 -0.29 6.00 14.27
N GLU A 557 -0.51 5.63 15.52
CA GLU A 557 -1.20 6.44 16.53
C GLU A 557 -0.33 6.49 17.79
N ASP A 558 -0.18 7.68 18.37
CA ASP A 558 0.68 7.92 19.53
C ASP A 558 2.12 7.37 19.37
N GLY A 559 2.63 7.45 18.14
CA GLY A 559 3.97 6.96 17.78
C GLY A 559 4.09 5.45 17.65
N GLN A 560 2.99 4.68 17.75
CA GLN A 560 2.95 3.24 17.61
C GLN A 560 2.14 2.82 16.39
N TRP A 561 2.68 1.92 15.58
CA TRP A 561 1.94 1.26 14.51
C TRP A 561 1.01 0.19 15.08
N GLN A 562 -0.18 0.09 14.50
CA GLN A 562 -1.20 -0.91 14.81
C GLN A 562 -1.88 -1.33 13.51
N GLN A 563 -2.16 -2.63 13.34
CA GLN A 563 -2.99 -3.07 12.21
C GLN A 563 -4.40 -2.52 12.41
N SER A 564 -4.84 -1.65 11.51
CA SER A 564 -6.16 -1.00 11.56
C SER A 564 -7.19 -1.74 10.70
N ALA A 565 -6.76 -2.47 9.67
CA ALA A 565 -7.67 -3.22 8.80
C ALA A 565 -7.00 -4.43 8.14
N TYR A 566 -7.87 -5.35 7.72
CA TYR A 566 -7.57 -6.49 6.86
C TYR A 566 -8.62 -6.56 5.76
N LEU A 567 -8.20 -6.54 4.50
CA LEU A 567 -9.07 -6.37 3.35
C LEU A 567 -8.96 -7.56 2.39
N LYS A 568 -10.14 -7.99 1.92
CA LYS A 568 -10.34 -8.99 0.88
C LYS A 568 -11.23 -8.43 -0.23
N ALA A 569 -11.06 -8.90 -1.46
CA ALA A 569 -12.01 -8.61 -2.53
C ALA A 569 -13.45 -9.02 -2.13
N PRO A 570 -14.50 -8.27 -2.50
CA PRO A 570 -15.89 -8.65 -2.24
C PRO A 570 -16.30 -9.95 -2.95
N ASN A 571 -15.66 -10.27 -4.06
CA ASN A 571 -15.88 -11.43 -4.94
C ASN A 571 -14.66 -12.38 -4.93
N SER A 572 -13.97 -12.50 -3.80
CA SER A 572 -12.73 -13.30 -3.67
C SER A 572 -12.85 -14.72 -4.24
N ALA A 573 -12.03 -15.07 -5.23
CA ALA A 573 -11.85 -16.42 -5.71
C ALA A 573 -10.41 -16.91 -5.55
N ALA A 574 -10.23 -18.24 -5.60
CA ALA A 574 -8.91 -18.85 -5.51
C ALA A 574 -8.09 -18.51 -6.76
N GLY A 575 -6.89 -17.97 -6.57
CA GLY A 575 -5.99 -17.60 -7.65
C GLY A 575 -5.99 -16.13 -8.05
N ASP A 576 -6.99 -15.33 -7.63
CA ASP A 576 -7.15 -13.92 -8.06
C ASP A 576 -5.98 -13.01 -7.67
N GLN A 577 -5.27 -13.38 -6.59
CA GLN A 577 -4.12 -12.66 -6.04
C GLN A 577 -4.41 -11.18 -5.70
N PHE A 578 -5.50 -10.93 -4.97
CA PHE A 578 -5.80 -9.61 -4.43
C PHE A 578 -4.65 -9.10 -3.54
N GLY A 579 -4.24 -7.85 -3.69
CA GLY A 579 -3.04 -7.31 -3.02
C GLY A 579 -1.76 -7.46 -3.84
N ALA A 580 -1.86 -7.81 -5.12
CA ALA A 580 -0.72 -7.83 -6.05
C ALA A 580 -0.11 -6.43 -6.27
N SER A 581 -0.91 -5.39 -6.11
CA SER A 581 -0.46 -4.00 -6.01
C SER A 581 -1.43 -3.23 -5.11
N VAL A 582 -0.93 -2.18 -4.46
CA VAL A 582 -1.70 -1.33 -3.56
C VAL A 582 -1.27 0.13 -3.76
N ALA A 583 -2.20 1.08 -3.63
CA ALA A 583 -1.90 2.50 -3.69
C ALA A 583 -2.85 3.30 -2.79
N LEU A 584 -2.31 4.27 -2.07
CA LEU A 584 -3.05 5.26 -1.28
C LEU A 584 -2.97 6.64 -1.93
N SER A 585 -4.02 7.44 -1.78
CA SER A 585 -3.90 8.88 -1.97
C SER A 585 -3.09 9.51 -0.84
N ALA A 586 -2.55 10.70 -1.08
CA ALA A 586 -1.70 11.43 -0.13
C ALA A 586 -2.38 11.66 1.22
N ASP A 587 -3.68 11.96 1.21
CA ASP A 587 -4.52 12.17 2.39
C ASP A 587 -5.05 10.86 3.02
N GLY A 588 -4.78 9.71 2.38
CA GLY A 588 -5.28 8.40 2.78
C GLY A 588 -6.78 8.18 2.56
N SER A 589 -7.50 9.08 1.87
CA SER A 589 -8.95 8.96 1.67
C SER A 589 -9.34 7.94 0.60
N GLN A 590 -8.43 7.62 -0.32
CA GLN A 590 -8.57 6.60 -1.35
C GLN A 590 -7.57 5.47 -1.11
N LEU A 591 -8.06 4.23 -1.19
CA LEU A 591 -7.22 3.06 -1.29
C LEU A 591 -7.62 2.25 -2.53
N VAL A 592 -6.62 1.82 -3.31
CA VAL A 592 -6.83 0.90 -4.41
C VAL A 592 -6.01 -0.35 -4.22
N VAL A 593 -6.60 -1.49 -4.57
CA VAL A 593 -5.94 -2.79 -4.51
C VAL A 593 -6.15 -3.54 -5.82
N GLY A 594 -5.07 -4.06 -6.39
CA GLY A 594 -5.09 -4.86 -7.61
C GLY A 594 -5.22 -6.36 -7.35
N ALA A 595 -5.98 -7.05 -8.21
CA ALA A 595 -6.09 -8.50 -8.30
C ALA A 595 -5.80 -8.94 -9.73
N ARG A 596 -4.57 -9.35 -9.99
CA ARG A 596 -4.06 -9.53 -11.37
C ARG A 596 -4.73 -10.67 -12.13
N TYR A 597 -5.25 -11.66 -11.43
CA TYR A 597 -5.78 -12.89 -12.04
C TYR A 597 -7.29 -13.00 -11.88
N GLU A 598 -7.96 -11.90 -11.52
CA GLU A 598 -9.42 -11.88 -11.47
C GLU A 598 -10.03 -12.07 -12.87
N ASP A 599 -11.04 -12.94 -12.95
CA ASP A 599 -11.61 -13.46 -14.21
C ASP A 599 -12.81 -12.64 -14.75
N GLY A 600 -13.06 -11.49 -14.14
CA GLY A 600 -14.09 -10.51 -14.44
C GLY A 600 -14.26 -10.22 -15.93
N SER A 601 -15.49 -10.27 -16.45
CA SER A 601 -15.75 -9.89 -17.86
C SER A 601 -16.57 -8.62 -18.07
N GLY A 602 -17.17 -8.05 -17.02
CA GLY A 602 -17.94 -6.82 -17.08
C GLY A 602 -17.04 -5.58 -17.24
N PRO A 603 -17.17 -4.78 -18.31
CA PRO A 603 -16.38 -3.56 -18.47
C PRO A 603 -16.85 -2.45 -17.51
N GLY A 604 -15.92 -1.58 -17.08
CA GLY A 604 -16.24 -0.33 -16.38
C GLY A 604 -16.44 -0.43 -14.85
N MET A 605 -16.85 0.69 -14.26
CA MET A 605 -16.99 0.97 -12.81
C MET A 605 -18.06 0.17 -12.06
N ALA A 606 -18.90 -0.55 -12.80
CA ALA A 606 -20.01 -1.36 -12.32
C ALA A 606 -20.09 -2.67 -13.12
N GLY A 607 -18.94 -3.15 -13.62
CA GLY A 607 -18.86 -4.46 -14.22
C GLY A 607 -19.41 -5.51 -13.26
N ASP A 608 -20.09 -6.54 -13.77
CA ASP A 608 -20.53 -7.65 -12.93
C ASP A 608 -19.30 -8.36 -12.34
N GLN A 609 -18.99 -8.02 -11.09
CA GLN A 609 -17.89 -8.60 -10.31
C GLN A 609 -18.07 -10.11 -10.07
N ASN A 610 -19.25 -10.67 -10.36
CA ASN A 610 -19.47 -12.11 -10.28
C ASN A 610 -19.27 -12.82 -11.63
N SER A 611 -18.84 -12.08 -12.67
CA SER A 611 -18.70 -12.60 -14.02
C SER A 611 -17.32 -13.21 -14.26
N ASN A 612 -17.24 -14.53 -14.43
CA ASN A 612 -15.96 -15.23 -14.72
C ASN A 612 -15.70 -15.42 -16.22
N GLY A 613 -16.03 -14.43 -17.04
CA GLY A 613 -16.09 -14.57 -18.49
C GLY A 613 -14.77 -14.33 -19.24
N ARG A 614 -13.71 -13.84 -18.57
CA ARG A 614 -12.42 -13.49 -19.20
C ARG A 614 -11.24 -13.80 -18.28
N ALA A 615 -10.69 -15.00 -18.46
CA ALA A 615 -9.59 -15.54 -17.67
C ALA A 615 -8.40 -14.56 -17.50
N ASP A 616 -7.91 -14.42 -16.27
CA ASP A 616 -6.69 -13.69 -15.91
C ASP A 616 -6.62 -12.26 -16.45
N SER A 617 -7.77 -11.62 -16.64
CA SER A 617 -7.83 -10.30 -17.24
C SER A 617 -7.59 -9.18 -16.21
N GLY A 618 -7.78 -9.48 -14.92
CA GLY A 618 -7.38 -8.70 -13.75
C GLY A 618 -8.27 -7.49 -13.46
N ALA A 619 -8.29 -7.01 -12.21
CA ALA A 619 -9.15 -5.90 -11.79
C ALA A 619 -8.50 -5.02 -10.71
N LEU A 620 -9.09 -3.85 -10.46
CA LEU A 620 -8.78 -3.00 -9.31
C LEU A 620 -10.02 -2.80 -8.45
N TYR A 621 -9.83 -2.69 -7.14
CA TYR A 621 -10.89 -2.44 -6.16
C TYR A 621 -10.64 -1.13 -5.42
N LEU A 622 -11.68 -0.32 -5.27
CA LEU A 622 -11.64 1.01 -4.64
C LEU A 622 -12.27 0.94 -3.24
N TYR A 623 -11.48 1.28 -2.22
CA TYR A 623 -11.85 1.30 -0.81
C TYR A 623 -11.88 2.73 -0.26
#